data_AF-A0ABD3J7V9-F1
#
_entry.id   AF-A0ABD3J7V9-F1
#
_cell.length_a   1.000
_cell.length_b   1.000
_cell.length_c   1.000
_cell.angle_alpha   90.00
_cell.angle_beta   90.00
_cell.angle_gamma   90.00
#
_symmetry.space_group_name_H-M   'P 1'
#
loop_
_entity.id
_entity.type
_entity.pdbx_description
1 polymer ?
#
loop_
_entity_poly.entity_id
_entity_poly.type
_entity_poly.pdbx_seq_one_letter_code
_entity_poly.pdbx_strand_id
1 'polypeptide(L)'
;FFNFWMTHPDYARMVVETWDSPFYGSPMFILYSKLRLLKCKLKQVNRESFSDLSLRTAEARRVLQATQDELQVNPLNVALAETEKEQIQ
;
A
#
# COMPACT_ATOMS: atom_id res chain seq x y z
N PHE A 1 0.02 -13.76 -8.75
CA PHE A 1 0.90 -12.72 -9.34
C PHE A 1 0.20 -11.39 -9.11
N PHE A 2 0.82 -10.42 -8.42
CA PHE A 2 0.19 -9.12 -8.15
C PHE A 2 0.50 -8.15 -9.31
N ASN A 3 -0.45 -7.96 -10.23
CA ASN A 3 -0.25 -7.09 -11.41
C ASN A 3 0.05 -5.63 -11.06
N PHE A 4 -0.34 -5.17 -9.86
CA PHE A 4 -0.11 -3.78 -9.47
C PHE A 4 1.39 -3.43 -9.40
N TRP A 5 2.29 -4.40 -9.18
CA TRP A 5 3.73 -4.10 -9.23
C TRP A 5 4.15 -3.59 -10.60
N MET A 6 3.59 -4.16 -11.68
CA MET A 6 3.88 -3.71 -13.04
C MET A 6 3.33 -2.31 -13.35
N THR A 7 2.38 -1.80 -12.56
CA THR A 7 1.84 -0.44 -12.72
C THR A 7 2.69 0.61 -12.00
N HIS A 8 3.61 0.21 -11.12
CA HIS A 8 4.50 1.16 -10.44
C HIS A 8 5.56 1.68 -11.43
N PRO A 9 5.72 3.01 -11.59
CA PRO A 9 6.64 3.60 -12.58
C PRO A 9 8.07 3.08 -12.49
N ASP A 10 8.56 2.87 -11.26
CA ASP A 10 9.92 2.38 -11.02
C ASP A 10 10.10 0.86 -11.11
N TYR A 11 9.04 0.07 -11.31
CA TYR A 11 9.15 -1.39 -11.26
C TYR A 11 10.12 -1.94 -12.30
N ALA A 12 9.99 -1.53 -13.56
CA ALA A 12 10.85 -1.99 -14.64
C ALA A 12 12.32 -1.58 -14.39
N ARG A 13 12.56 -0.33 -13.98
CA ARG A 13 13.88 0.18 -13.65
C ARG A 13 14.53 -0.62 -12.52
N MET A 14 13.78 -0.88 -11.44
CA MET A 14 14.25 -1.62 -10.28
C MET A 14 14.65 -3.07 -10.62
N VAL A 15 13.88 -3.73 -11.49
CA VAL A 15 14.20 -5.08 -11.97
C VAL A 15 15.51 -5.06 -12.74
N VAL A 16 15.68 -4.14 -13.70
CA VAL A 16 16.91 -3.99 -14.50
C VAL A 16 18.13 -3.73 -13.61
N GLU A 17 18.07 -2.72 -12.73
CA GLU A 17 19.18 -2.40 -11.81
C GLU A 17 19.57 -3.60 -10.92
N THR A 18 18.58 -4.37 -10.47
CA THR A 18 18.83 -5.57 -9.65
C THR A 18 19.46 -6.69 -10.47
N TRP A 19 19.07 -6.81 -11.73
CA TRP A 19 19.61 -7.79 -12.66
C TRP A 19 21.00 -7.43 -13.18
N ASP A 20 21.36 -6.15 -13.22
CA ASP A 20 22.71 -5.70 -13.57
C ASP A 20 23.67 -5.66 -12.37
N SER A 21 23.15 -5.78 -11.15
CA SER A 21 23.96 -5.81 -9.93
C SER A 21 24.96 -6.98 -9.95
N PRO A 22 26.26 -6.74 -9.70
CA PRO A 22 27.28 -7.78 -9.75
C PRO A 22 27.16 -8.72 -8.55
N PHE A 23 27.15 -10.03 -8.83
CA PHE A 23 27.21 -11.09 -7.83
C PHE A 23 28.21 -12.15 -8.29
N TYR A 24 28.99 -12.67 -7.34
CA TYR A 24 30.02 -13.67 -7.58
C TYR A 24 29.68 -14.97 -6.86
N GLY A 25 29.98 -16.10 -7.48
CA GLY A 25 29.73 -17.43 -6.92
C GLY A 25 29.19 -18.39 -7.96
N SER A 26 28.56 -19.48 -7.51
CA SER A 26 27.91 -20.41 -8.43
C SER A 26 26.72 -19.76 -9.12
N PRO A 27 26.33 -20.22 -10.33
CA PRO A 27 25.17 -19.70 -11.04
C PRO A 27 23.88 -19.69 -10.18
N MET A 28 23.66 -20.74 -9.39
CA MET A 28 22.52 -20.82 -8.46
C MET A 28 22.59 -19.77 -7.36
N PHE A 29 23.77 -19.51 -6.80
CA PHE A 29 23.97 -18.46 -5.80
C PHE A 29 23.72 -17.06 -6.37
N ILE A 30 24.20 -16.80 -7.58
CA ILE A 30 23.99 -15.53 -8.29
C ILE A 30 22.49 -15.31 -8.51
N LEU A 31 21.77 -16.31 -9.04
CA LEU A 31 20.33 -16.23 -9.25
C LEU A 31 19.58 -15.97 -7.93
N TYR A 32 19.87 -16.76 -6.90
CA TYR A 32 19.28 -16.59 -5.57
C TYR A 32 19.51 -15.18 -5.02
N SER A 33 20.73 -14.65 -5.15
CA SER A 33 21.09 -13.34 -4.62
C SER A 33 20.36 -12.21 -5.34
N LYS A 34 20.23 -12.28 -6.67
CA LYS A 34 19.43 -11.33 -7.46
C LYS A 34 17.95 -11.38 -7.06
N LEU A 35 17.39 -12.57 -6.95
CA LEU A 35 15.98 -12.76 -6.52
C LEU A 35 15.74 -12.25 -5.09
N ARG A 36 16.68 -12.50 -4.17
CA ARG A 36 16.59 -12.00 -2.79
C ARG A 36 16.64 -10.48 -2.75
N LEU A 37 17.55 -9.85 -3.49
CA LEU A 37 17.65 -8.39 -3.59
C LEU A 37 16.37 -7.79 -4.16
N LEU A 38 15.86 -8.36 -5.25
CA LEU A 38 14.62 -7.89 -5.88
C LEU A 38 13.44 -7.98 -4.90
N LYS A 39 13.33 -9.11 -4.19
CA LYS A 39 12.30 -9.29 -3.15
C LYS A 39 12.38 -8.23 -2.05
N CYS A 40 13.58 -7.87 -1.60
CA CYS A 40 13.76 -6.82 -0.60
C CYS A 40 13.28 -5.45 -1.12
N LYS A 41 13.72 -5.05 -2.33
CA LYS A 41 13.31 -3.78 -2.94
C LYS A 41 11.79 -3.71 -3.18
N LEU A 42 11.19 -4.80 -3.68
CA LEU A 42 9.73 -4.87 -3.87
C LEU A 42 8.96 -4.77 -2.55
N LYS A 43 9.47 -5.38 -1.47
CA LYS A 43 8.86 -5.22 -0.14
C LYS A 43 8.94 -3.78 0.37
N GLN A 44 10.04 -3.09 0.09
CA GLN A 44 10.21 -1.69 0.49
C GLN A 44 9.21 -0.80 -0.24
N VAL A 45 9.12 -0.89 -1.57
CA VAL A 45 8.14 -0.11 -2.34
C VAL A 45 6.71 -0.47 -1.94
N ASN A 46 6.41 -1.75 -1.71
CA ASN A 46 5.11 -2.14 -1.19
C ASN A 46 4.83 -1.53 0.19
N ARG A 47 5.85 -1.37 1.04
CA ARG A 47 5.66 -0.69 2.31
C ARG A 47 5.42 0.79 2.10
N GLU A 48 6.21 1.49 1.30
CA GLU A 48 6.10 2.93 1.07
C GLU A 48 4.78 3.30 0.36
N SER A 49 4.40 2.58 -0.70
CA SER A 49 3.17 2.86 -1.43
C SER A 49 1.90 2.45 -0.67
N PHE A 50 1.95 1.41 0.17
CA PHE A 50 0.76 0.92 0.89
C PHE A 50 0.71 1.34 2.35
N SER A 51 1.78 1.86 2.94
CA SER A 51 1.72 2.51 4.26
C SER A 51 0.77 3.69 4.20
N ASP A 52 0.86 4.49 3.13
CA ASP A 52 -0.01 5.65 2.93
C ASP A 52 -1.46 5.21 2.69
N LEU A 53 -1.68 4.14 1.92
CA LEU A 53 -3.02 3.59 1.73
C LEU A 53 -3.62 3.08 3.03
N SER A 54 -2.84 2.36 3.83
CA SER A 54 -3.27 1.87 5.15
C SER A 54 -3.56 3.02 6.11
N LEU A 55 -2.73 4.06 6.10
CA LEU A 55 -2.93 5.26 6.91
C LEU A 55 -4.21 5.99 6.51
N ARG A 56 -4.38 6.27 5.22
CA ARG A 56 -5.59 6.92 4.68
C ARG A 56 -6.86 6.11 4.96
N THR A 57 -6.77 4.78 4.89
CA THR A 57 -7.89 3.90 5.23
C THR A 57 -8.21 3.97 6.73
N ALA A 58 -7.19 3.99 7.59
CA ALA A 58 -7.38 4.11 9.04
C ALA A 58 -7.94 5.48 9.43
N GLU A 59 -7.50 6.54 8.75
CA GLU A 59 -8.00 7.90 8.92
C GLU A 59 -9.46 8.02 8.47
N ALA A 60 -9.81 7.53 7.28
CA ALA A 60 -11.19 7.49 6.81
C ALA A 60 -12.12 6.73 7.78
N ARG A 61 -11.66 5.61 8.33
CA ARG A 61 -12.39 4.86 9.37
C ARG A 61 -12.57 5.66 10.66
N ARG A 62 -11.57 6.42 11.09
CA ARG A 62 -11.67 7.29 12.29
C ARG A 62 -12.68 8.41 12.09
N VAL A 63 -12.66 9.05 10.92
CA VAL A 63 -13.60 10.12 10.60
C VAL A 63 -15.03 9.57 10.59
N LEU A 64 -15.26 8.42 9.95
CA LEU A 64 -16.55 7.74 9.95
C LEU A 64 -17.02 7.41 11.38
N GLN A 65 -16.14 6.84 12.20
CA GLN A 65 -16.46 6.51 13.60
C GLN A 65 -16.86 7.76 14.39
N ALA A 66 -16.15 8.88 14.23
CA ALA A 66 -16.49 10.12 14.92
C ALA A 66 -17.88 10.63 14.53
N THR A 67 -18.21 10.60 13.24
CA THR A 67 -19.55 10.96 12.75
C THR A 67 -20.63 10.03 13.33
N GLN A 68 -20.36 8.72 13.41
CA GLN A 68 -21.26 7.74 14.02
C GLN A 68 -21.48 7.96 15.51
N ASP A 69 -20.41 8.27 16.26
CA ASP A 69 -20.47 8.54 17.69
C ASP A 69 -21.32 9.80 17.98
N GLU A 70 -21.17 10.86 17.17
CA GLU A 70 -21.99 12.07 17.27
C GLU A 70 -23.47 11.82 16.93
N LEU A 71 -23.73 10.98 15.92
CA LEU A 71 -25.08 10.61 15.51
C LEU A 71 -25.78 9.75 16.57
N GLN A 72 -25.03 8.92 17.30
CA GLN A 72 -25.56 8.14 18.42
C GLN A 72 -26.07 9.04 19.57
N VAL A 73 -25.42 10.19 19.79
CA VAL A 73 -25.83 11.18 20.79
C VAL A 73 -26.97 12.07 20.28
N ASN A 74 -27.01 12.35 18.97
CA ASN A 74 -28.07 13.14 18.34
C ASN A 74 -28.70 12.45 17.11
N PRO A 75 -29.61 11.47 17.32
CA PRO A 75 -30.11 10.60 16.26
C PRO A 75 -30.97 11.28 15.19
N LEU A 76 -31.44 12.50 15.44
CA LEU A 76 -32.30 13.26 14.52
C LEU A 76 -31.50 14.27 13.68
N ASN A 77 -30.17 14.29 13.79
CA ASN A 77 -29.33 15.19 13.02
C ASN A 77 -29.16 14.70 11.57
N VAL A 78 -30.04 15.20 10.70
CA VAL A 78 -30.07 14.85 9.27
C VAL A 78 -28.74 15.17 8.57
N ALA A 79 -28.06 16.26 8.95
CA ALA A 79 -26.78 16.63 8.33
C ALA A 79 -25.66 15.62 8.63
N LEU A 80 -25.63 15.07 9.86
CA LEU A 80 -24.67 14.02 10.21
C LEU A 80 -25.00 12.69 9.49
N ALA A 81 -26.30 12.38 9.30
CA ALA A 81 -26.72 11.19 8.56
C ALA A 81 -26.34 11.24 7.07
N GLU A 82 -26.45 12.42 6.45
CA GLU A 82 -25.99 12.64 5.07
C GLU A 82 -24.47 12.51 4.97
N THR A 83 -23.73 13.10 5.93
CA THR A 83 -22.26 13.02 5.99
C THR A 83 -21.76 11.57 6.16
N GLU A 84 -22.38 10.78 7.04
CA GLU A 84 -22.05 9.36 7.21
C GLU A 84 -22.25 8.57 5.89
N LYS A 85 -23.36 8.84 5.20
CA LYS A 85 -23.68 8.18 3.93
C LYS A 85 -22.65 8.50 2.84
N GLU A 86 -22.14 9.72 2.79
CA GLU A 86 -21.07 10.12 1.86
C GLU A 86 -19.73 9.46 2.20
N GLN A 87 -19.42 9.25 3.48
CA GLN A 87 -18.17 8.62 3.94
C GLN A 87 -18.12 7.10 3.70
N ILE A 88 -19.27 6.44 3.51
CA ILE A 88 -19.39 5.00 3.26
C ILE A 88 -19.30 4.64 1.76
N GLN A 89 -19.56 5.59 0.86
CA GLN A 89 -19.50 5.40 -0.60
C GLN A 89 -18.06 5.38 -1.14
#